data_AF-A0A7K0NXQ4-F1
#
_entry.id   AF-A0A7K0NXQ4-F1
#
_cell.length_a   1.000
_cell.length_b   1.000
_cell.length_c   1.000
_cell.angle_alpha   90.00
_cell.angle_beta   90.00
_cell.angle_gamma   90.00
#
_symmetry.space_group_name_H-M   'P 1'
#
loop_
_entity.id
_entity.type
_entity.pdbx_description
1 polymer ?
#
loop_
_entity_poly.entity_id
_entity_poly.type
_entity_poly.pdbx_seq_one_letter_code
_entity_poly.pdbx_strand_id
1 'polypeptide(L)'
;MRVRRVVWVCLLSGALVVPLGPVEAASQASERIVASAARVSALRLLSQLPVRVESGAGYVRAKFGSGWTDVNHNGCSTRSEVLIRESKVHPRQGAGCRLTLGTWLS
;
A
#
# COMPACT_ATOMS: atom_id res chain seq x y z
N MET A 1 21.77 -7.46 -56.89
CA MET A 1 20.79 -6.35 -56.88
C MET A 1 20.89 -5.63 -55.53
N ARG A 2 21.28 -4.35 -55.60
CA ARG A 2 21.26 -3.23 -54.61
C ARG A 2 21.29 -3.57 -53.11
N VAL A 3 22.50 -3.48 -52.56
CA VAL A 3 22.83 -3.25 -51.14
C VAL A 3 22.27 -1.88 -50.71
N ARG A 4 21.33 -1.83 -49.76
CA ARG A 4 20.92 -0.57 -49.09
C ARG A 4 21.75 -0.38 -47.83
N ARG A 5 22.81 0.43 -47.95
CA ARG A 5 23.64 0.90 -46.84
C ARG A 5 22.79 1.81 -45.95
N VAL A 6 22.48 1.37 -44.72
CA VAL A 6 21.88 2.23 -43.69
C VAL A 6 23.03 3.00 -43.04
N VAL A 7 23.09 4.30 -43.35
CA VAL A 7 24.08 5.23 -42.81
C VAL A 7 23.76 5.46 -41.33
N TRP A 8 24.70 5.09 -40.47
CA TRP A 8 24.73 5.46 -39.07
C TRP A 8 25.03 6.96 -38.95
N VAL A 9 24.11 7.74 -38.39
CA VAL A 9 24.36 9.12 -37.96
C VAL A 9 24.40 9.13 -36.44
N CYS A 10 25.61 9.15 -35.89
CA CYS A 10 25.88 9.49 -34.49
C CYS A 10 25.77 11.01 -34.33
N LEU A 11 24.65 11.50 -33.79
CA LEU A 11 24.57 12.86 -33.27
C LEU A 11 24.82 12.85 -31.76
N LEU A 12 26.03 13.27 -31.40
CA LEU A 12 26.50 13.55 -30.05
C LEU A 12 25.67 14.69 -29.43
N SER A 13 24.70 14.36 -28.60
CA SER A 13 24.13 15.31 -27.62
C SER A 13 24.84 15.10 -26.30
N GLY A 14 25.71 16.05 -25.94
CA GLY A 14 26.36 16.08 -24.63
C GLY A 14 25.31 16.33 -23.54
N ALA A 15 24.93 15.27 -22.83
CA ALA A 15 24.16 15.39 -21.61
C ALA A 15 25.08 15.96 -20.51
N LEU A 16 24.77 17.16 -20.03
CA LEU A 16 25.34 17.72 -18.80
C LEU A 16 24.93 16.81 -17.63
N VAL A 17 25.82 15.92 -17.22
CA VAL A 17 25.62 15.07 -16.03
C VAL A 17 25.82 15.96 -14.79
N VAL A 18 24.72 16.39 -14.19
CA VAL A 18 24.73 16.99 -12.84
C VAL A 18 25.16 15.90 -11.85
N PRO A 19 26.24 16.05 -11.07
CA PRO A 19 26.62 15.04 -10.10
C PRO A 19 25.59 15.00 -8.96
N LEU A 20 24.76 13.96 -8.94
CA LEU A 20 23.83 13.58 -7.86
C LEU A 20 24.57 13.07 -6.60
N GLY A 21 25.69 13.69 -6.22
CA GLY A 21 26.60 13.18 -5.18
C GLY A 21 25.97 12.93 -3.80
N PRO A 22 25.28 13.90 -3.16
CA PRO A 22 24.88 13.75 -1.76
C PRO A 22 23.69 12.81 -1.54
N VAL A 23 22.80 12.66 -2.53
CA VAL A 23 21.64 11.76 -2.44
C VAL A 23 22.03 10.29 -2.67
N GLU A 24 22.94 10.02 -3.61
CA GLU A 24 23.45 8.66 -3.84
C GLU A 24 24.22 8.13 -2.62
N ALA A 25 25.05 8.98 -1.99
CA ALA A 25 25.83 8.61 -0.82
C ALA A 25 24.95 8.30 0.40
N ALA A 26 23.89 9.08 0.61
CA ALA A 26 22.92 8.83 1.67
C ALA A 26 22.10 7.54 1.44
N SER A 27 21.72 7.25 0.20
CA SER A 27 21.03 6.00 -0.18
C SER A 27 21.91 4.77 0.09
N GLN A 28 23.16 4.78 -0.37
CA GLN A 28 24.12 3.69 -0.15
C GLN A 28 24.47 3.49 1.34
N ALA A 29 24.47 4.56 2.14
CA ALA A 29 24.63 4.45 3.57
C ALA A 29 23.42 3.76 4.21
N SER A 30 22.20 4.16 3.84
CA SER A 30 20.97 3.53 4.35
C SER A 30 20.88 2.05 3.98
N GLU A 31 21.22 1.71 2.73
CA GLU A 31 21.22 0.32 2.24
C GLU A 31 22.26 -0.54 2.96
N ARG A 32 23.45 0.01 3.26
CA ARG A 32 24.47 -0.68 4.08
C ARG A 32 24.03 -0.88 5.53
N ILE A 33 23.31 0.07 6.11
CA ILE A 33 22.74 -0.08 7.45
C ILE A 33 21.64 -1.16 7.46
N VAL A 34 20.78 -1.21 6.45
CA VAL A 34 19.75 -2.27 6.32
C VAL A 34 20.39 -3.63 6.03
N ALA A 35 21.47 -3.67 5.24
CA ALA A 35 22.20 -4.90 4.94
C ALA A 35 22.98 -5.43 6.15
N SER A 36 23.49 -4.55 7.02
CA SER A 36 24.17 -4.93 8.26
C SER A 36 23.22 -5.19 9.42
N ALA A 37 21.97 -4.71 9.33
CA ALA A 37 20.94 -5.04 10.30
C ALA A 37 20.67 -6.54 10.31
N ALA A 38 20.72 -7.14 11.51
CA ALA A 38 20.32 -8.51 11.69
C ALA A 38 18.87 -8.68 11.22
N ARG A 39 18.65 -9.54 10.22
CA ARG A 39 17.29 -9.88 9.78
C ARG A 39 16.62 -10.74 10.86
N VAL A 40 15.70 -10.12 11.60
CA VAL A 40 14.83 -10.82 12.54
C VAL A 40 13.48 -11.03 11.87
N SER A 41 12.90 -12.23 11.98
CA SER A 41 11.57 -12.47 11.42
C SER A 41 10.51 -11.71 12.19
N ALA A 42 9.46 -11.26 11.50
CA ALA A 42 8.30 -10.63 12.14
C ALA A 42 7.67 -11.55 13.20
N LEU A 43 7.64 -12.86 12.95
CA LEU A 43 7.17 -13.86 13.92
C LEU A 43 8.03 -13.88 15.19
N ARG A 44 9.36 -13.77 15.07
CA ARG A 44 10.26 -13.73 16.22
C ARG A 44 10.14 -12.44 17.02
N LEU A 45 9.86 -11.31 16.36
CA LEU A 45 9.56 -10.06 17.06
C LEU A 45 8.20 -10.14 17.77
N LEU A 46 7.18 -10.69 17.10
CA LEU A 46 5.86 -10.89 17.70
C LEU A 46 5.92 -11.80 18.93
N SER A 47 6.73 -12.86 18.91
CA SER A 47 6.89 -13.77 20.05
C SER A 47 7.59 -13.13 21.25
N GLN A 48 8.23 -11.98 21.09
CA GLN A 48 8.88 -11.24 22.17
C GLN A 48 7.94 -10.24 22.85
N LEU A 49 6.75 -9.96 22.29
CA LEU A 49 5.79 -9.08 22.94
C LEU A 49 5.26 -9.73 24.22
N PRO A 50 5.33 -9.03 25.38
CA PRO A 50 4.76 -9.56 26.61
C PRO A 50 3.25 -9.62 26.51
N VAL A 51 2.68 -10.80 26.79
CA VAL A 51 1.23 -10.97 26.89
C VAL A 51 0.74 -10.26 28.15
N ARG A 52 -0.23 -9.36 28.01
CA ARG A 52 -0.89 -8.67 29.10
C ARG A 52 -2.40 -8.74 28.93
N VAL A 53 -3.12 -8.61 30.05
CA VAL A 53 -4.57 -8.38 30.02
C VAL A 53 -4.85 -7.09 29.26
N GLU A 54 -5.95 -7.08 28.51
CA GLU A 54 -6.41 -5.86 27.86
C GLU A 54 -6.65 -4.78 28.93
N SER A 55 -6.07 -3.60 28.75
CA SER A 55 -6.41 -2.41 29.54
C SER A 55 -7.07 -1.40 28.62
N GLY A 56 -8.38 -1.25 28.73
CA GLY A 56 -9.15 -0.33 27.90
C GLY A 56 -10.32 0.27 28.65
N ALA A 57 -10.71 1.49 28.28
CA ALA A 57 -11.92 2.16 28.77
C ALA A 57 -13.18 1.73 27.98
N GLY A 58 -13.10 0.65 27.22
CA GLY A 58 -14.13 0.22 26.26
C GLY A 58 -14.14 1.04 24.97
N TYR A 59 -14.99 0.62 24.04
CA TYR A 59 -15.18 1.27 22.75
C TYR A 59 -16.06 2.51 22.88
N VAL A 60 -15.54 3.67 22.44
CA VAL A 60 -16.30 4.93 22.39
C VAL A 60 -16.45 5.37 20.94
N ARG A 61 -17.61 5.07 20.32
CA ARG A 61 -17.91 5.34 18.91
C ARG A 61 -17.63 6.79 18.49
N ALA A 62 -17.90 7.74 19.39
CA ALA A 62 -17.76 9.17 19.13
C ALA A 62 -16.31 9.61 18.91
N LYS A 63 -15.31 8.86 19.42
CA LYS A 63 -13.88 9.20 19.24
C LYS A 63 -13.35 8.96 17.83
N PHE A 64 -14.12 8.28 16.98
CA PHE A 64 -13.71 7.87 15.64
C PHE A 64 -14.43 8.66 14.51
N GLY A 65 -15.03 9.80 14.86
CA GLY A 65 -15.72 10.68 13.91
C GLY A 65 -16.98 10.07 13.29
N SER A 66 -17.46 10.65 12.18
CA SER A 66 -18.65 10.15 11.46
C SER A 66 -18.43 8.74 10.91
N GLY A 67 -17.18 8.35 10.61
CA GLY A 67 -16.78 7.02 10.16
C GLY A 67 -17.41 6.60 8.83
N TRP A 68 -16.73 5.72 8.09
CA TRP A 68 -17.27 5.11 6.86
C TRP A 68 -17.78 6.13 5.83
N THR A 69 -17.04 7.21 5.63
CA THR A 69 -17.35 8.20 4.59
C THR A 69 -17.15 7.58 3.21
N ASP A 70 -17.93 8.01 2.23
CA ASP A 70 -17.64 7.76 0.83
C ASP A 70 -16.52 8.72 0.37
N VAL A 71 -15.27 8.27 0.49
CA VAL A 71 -14.08 9.11 0.22
C VAL A 71 -13.89 9.39 -1.26
N ASN A 72 -14.33 8.48 -2.13
CA ASN A 72 -14.15 8.59 -3.58
C ASN A 72 -15.43 9.09 -4.29
N HIS A 73 -16.49 9.35 -3.54
CA HIS A 73 -17.78 9.87 -4.01
C HIS A 73 -18.46 8.96 -5.06
N ASN A 74 -18.31 7.64 -4.92
CA ASN A 74 -18.90 6.66 -5.83
C ASN A 74 -20.31 6.18 -5.43
N GLY A 75 -20.85 6.69 -4.33
CA GLY A 75 -22.17 6.32 -3.80
C GLY A 75 -22.16 5.16 -2.80
N CYS A 76 -20.99 4.59 -2.48
CA CYS A 76 -20.81 3.58 -1.45
C CYS A 76 -19.94 4.11 -0.31
N SER A 77 -20.41 3.94 0.94
CA SER A 77 -19.53 4.13 2.10
C SER A 77 -18.33 3.18 2.05
N THR A 78 -17.17 3.59 2.59
CA THR A 78 -16.03 2.67 2.73
C THR A 78 -16.40 1.36 3.43
N ARG A 79 -17.41 1.37 4.31
CA ARG A 79 -17.93 0.14 4.95
C ARG A 79 -18.52 -0.80 3.92
N SER A 80 -19.43 -0.30 3.09
CA SER A 80 -20.09 -1.09 2.06
C SER A 80 -19.08 -1.64 1.05
N GLU A 81 -18.08 -0.85 0.67
CA GLU A 81 -17.00 -1.29 -0.20
C GLU A 81 -16.23 -2.47 0.37
N VAL A 82 -15.83 -2.39 1.65
CA VAL A 82 -15.16 -3.50 2.36
C VAL A 82 -16.07 -4.73 2.42
N LEU A 83 -17.35 -4.55 2.78
CA LEU A 83 -18.29 -5.66 2.90
C LEU A 83 -18.50 -6.38 1.57
N ILE A 84 -18.56 -5.66 0.45
CA ILE A 84 -18.63 -6.28 -0.89
C ILE A 84 -17.34 -7.03 -1.21
N ARG A 85 -16.18 -6.38 -0.99
CA ARG A 85 -14.86 -6.93 -1.35
C ARG A 85 -14.49 -8.19 -0.56
N GLU A 86 -14.79 -8.21 0.73
CA GLU A 86 -14.39 -9.30 1.65
C GLU A 86 -15.47 -10.39 1.78
N SER A 87 -16.57 -10.29 1.03
CA SER A 87 -17.63 -11.31 1.06
C SER A 87 -17.20 -12.58 0.32
N LYS A 88 -17.55 -13.74 0.88
CA LYS A 88 -17.46 -15.03 0.17
C LYS A 88 -18.58 -15.16 -0.87
N VAL A 89 -19.77 -14.75 -0.49
CA VAL A 89 -20.94 -14.64 -1.37
C VAL A 89 -21.35 -13.18 -1.39
N HIS A 90 -21.39 -12.60 -2.58
CA HIS A 90 -21.69 -11.19 -2.77
C HIS A 90 -23.06 -10.82 -2.16
N PRO A 91 -23.12 -9.73 -1.37
CA PRO A 91 -24.38 -9.20 -0.88
C PRO A 91 -25.18 -8.62 -2.05
N ARG A 92 -26.50 -8.58 -1.91
CA ARG A 92 -27.34 -7.79 -2.83
C ARG A 92 -27.21 -6.32 -2.48
N GLN A 93 -26.97 -5.50 -3.49
CA GLN A 93 -26.83 -4.06 -3.37
C GLN A 93 -28.10 -3.37 -3.84
N GLY A 94 -28.76 -2.63 -2.93
CA GLY A 94 -29.90 -1.77 -3.22
C GLY A 94 -29.52 -0.30 -3.39
N ALA A 95 -30.52 0.56 -3.47
CA ALA A 95 -30.35 2.01 -3.60
C ALA A 95 -29.42 2.58 -2.50
N GLY A 96 -28.54 3.50 -2.89
CA GLY A 96 -27.56 4.11 -1.98
C GLY A 96 -26.56 3.12 -1.38
N CYS A 97 -26.23 2.05 -2.12
CA CYS A 97 -25.27 1.03 -1.68
C CYS A 97 -25.67 0.33 -0.36
N ARG A 98 -26.97 0.19 -0.12
CA ARG A 98 -27.51 -0.59 0.99
C ARG A 98 -27.33 -2.07 0.69
N LEU A 99 -26.55 -2.75 1.53
CA LEU A 99 -26.27 -4.16 1.37
C LEU A 99 -27.28 -5.01 2.14
N THR A 100 -27.85 -6.02 1.48
CA THR A 100 -28.69 -7.06 2.08
C THR A 100 -28.12 -8.43 1.73
N LEU A 101 -28.20 -9.38 2.67
CA LEU A 101 -27.60 -10.73 2.54
C LEU A 101 -26.06 -10.69 2.46
N GLY A 102 -25.45 -11.79 2.01
CA GLY A 102 -24.00 -11.98 1.91
C GLY A 102 -23.47 -12.98 2.93
N THR A 103 -22.24 -13.47 2.72
CA THR A 103 -21.55 -14.32 3.69
C THR A 103 -20.10 -13.88 3.85
N TRP A 104 -19.59 -13.95 5.08
CA TRP A 104 -18.23 -13.53 5.45
C TRP A 104 -17.58 -14.61 6.32
N LEU A 105 -16.25 -14.58 6.44
CA LEU A 105 -15.55 -15.32 7.49
C LEU A 105 -15.83 -14.63 8.84
N SER A 106 -16.25 -15.42 9.83
CA SER A 106 -16.35 -15.01 11.23
C SER A 106 -15.16 -15.53 12.02
#